data_AF-A0A1V5LBM6-F1
#
_entry.id   AF-A0A1V5LBM6-F1
#
_cell.length_a   1.000
_cell.length_b   1.000
_cell.length_c   1.000
_cell.angle_alpha   90.00
_cell.angle_beta   90.00
_cell.angle_gamma   90.00
#
_symmetry.space_group_name_H-M   'P 1'
#
loop_
_entity.id
_entity.type
_entity.pdbx_description
1 polymer ?
#
loop_
_entity_poly.entity_id
_entity_poly.type
_entity_poly.pdbx_seq_one_letter_code
_entity_poly.pdbx_strand_id
1 'polypeptide(L)' 'MKLIDRHEGVIEGTEYGVEVRMKVAFRLREAEPFSAAARDMTHGQIVFYSVEGKS' A
#
# COMPACT_ATOMS: atom_id res chain seq x y z
N MET A 1 -1.57 -14.07 8.58
CA MET A 1 -2.50 -13.00 8.17
C MET A 1 -1.68 -11.90 7.51
N LYS A 2 -2.03 -11.47 6.29
CA LYS A 2 -1.20 -10.55 5.49
C LYS A 2 -1.30 -9.13 6.07
N LEU A 3 -0.26 -8.30 5.92
CA LEU A 3 -0.23 -6.93 6.46
C LEU A 3 -1.38 -6.07 5.91
N ILE A 4 -1.71 -6.23 4.63
CA ILE A 4 -2.82 -5.53 3.96
C ILE A 4 -4.16 -5.86 4.64
N ASP A 5 -4.41 -7.12 4.97
CA ASP A 5 -5.66 -7.55 5.64
C ASP A 5 -5.81 -6.93 7.04
N ARG A 6 -4.69 -6.75 7.77
CA ARG A 6 -4.68 -6.15 9.11
C ARG A 6 -5.10 -4.68 9.11
N HIS A 7 -4.87 -3.99 8.00
CA HIS A 7 -5.18 -2.57 7.83
C HIS A 7 -6.43 -2.35 6.96
N GLU A 8 -7.26 -3.40 6.81
CA GLU A 8 -8.49 -3.35 6.00
C GLU A 8 -8.25 -2.86 4.56
N GLY A 9 -7.07 -3.15 4.00
CA GLY A 9 -6.69 -2.72 2.66
C GLY A 9 -7.30 -3.61 1.58
N VAL A 10 -7.70 -3.00 0.46
CA VAL A 10 -8.22 -3.71 -0.72
C VAL A 10 -7.30 -3.45 -1.91
N ILE A 11 -6.80 -4.51 -2.53
CA ILE A 11 -6.02 -4.40 -3.76
C ILE A 11 -6.99 -4.11 -4.92
N GLU A 12 -6.91 -2.90 -5.48
CA GLU A 12 -7.73 -2.49 -6.62
C GLU A 12 -7.13 -2.94 -7.96
N GLY A 13 -5.81 -3.11 -8.01
CA GLY A 13 -5.11 -3.50 -9.23
C GLY A 13 -3.67 -3.91 -8.95
N THR A 14 -3.13 -4.74 -9.84
CA THR A 14 -1.73 -5.15 -9.82
C THR A 14 -1.21 -5.16 -11.25
N GLU A 15 -0.11 -4.46 -11.48
CA GLU A 15 0.60 -4.41 -12.76
C GLU A 15 1.96 -5.08 -12.59
N TYR A 16 2.31 -5.95 -13.54
CA TYR A 16 3.56 -6.70 -13.55
C TYR A 16 4.46 -6.18 -14.67
N GLY A 17 5.67 -5.73 -14.32
CA GLY A 17 6.72 -5.34 -15.26
C GLY A 17 8.09 -5.67 -14.70
N VAL A 18 9.08 -4.79 -14.94
CA VAL A 18 10.39 -4.85 -14.26
C VAL A 18 10.21 -4.72 -12.74
N GLU A 19 9.16 -4.02 -12.32
CA GLU A 19 8.70 -3.91 -10.94
C GLU A 19 7.22 -4.34 -10.86
N VAL A 20 6.79 -4.75 -9.67
CA VAL A 20 5.37 -4.98 -9.38
C VAL A 20 4.79 -3.69 -8.80
N ARG A 21 3.74 -3.16 -9.44
CA ARG A 21 3.00 -1.99 -8.94
C ARG A 21 1.64 -2.42 -8.46
N MET A 22 1.31 -2.05 -7.23
CA MET A 22 0.03 -2.40 -6.60
C MET A 22 -0.73 -1.11 -6.27
N LYS A 23 -1.98 -1.04 -6.72
CA LYS A 23 -2.91 -0.01 -6.28
C LYS A 23 -3.74 -0.59 -5.13
N VAL A 24 -3.64 0.03 -3.95
CA VAL A 24 -4.31 -0.44 -2.75
C VAL A 24 -5.13 0.68 -2.14
N ALA A 25 -6.41 0.42 -1.93
CA ALA A 25 -7.32 1.32 -1.23
C ALA A 25 -7.31 1.02 0.27
N PHE A 26 -7.25 2.08 1.07
CA PHE A 26 -7.34 2.01 2.53
C PHE A 26 -8.38 3.00 3.04
N ARG A 27 -8.90 2.77 4.24
CA ARG A 27 -9.49 3.86 5.02
C ARG A 27 -8.39 4.88 5.31
N LEU A 28 -8.69 6.17 5.22
CA LEU A 28 -7.68 7.24 5.37
C LEU A 28 -6.85 7.11 6.66
N ARG A 29 -7.49 6.70 7.77
CA ARG A 29 -6.84 6.48 9.07
C ARG A 29 -5.83 5.32 9.10
N GLU A 30 -5.94 4.37 8.17
CA GLU A 30 -5.09 3.18 8.09
C GLU A 30 -3.93 3.35 7.12
N ALA A 31 -3.96 4.36 6.23
CA ALA A 31 -2.94 4.56 5.21
C ALA A 31 -1.55 4.83 5.81
N GLU A 32 -1.44 5.71 6.80
CA GLU A 32 -0.18 6.01 7.48
C GLU A 32 0.34 4.86 8.37
N PRO A 33 -0.49 4.23 9.22
CA PRO A 33 -0.08 3.03 9.96
C PRO A 33 0.42 1.90 9.05
N PHE A 34 -0.29 1.64 7.94
CA PHE A 34 0.12 0.63 6.97
C PHE A 34 1.45 0.98 6.31
N SER A 35 1.63 2.23 5.87
CA SER A 35 2.86 2.67 5.19
C SER A 35 4.08 2.54 6.11
N ALA A 36 3.93 2.90 7.39
CA ALA A 36 4.96 2.76 8.41
C ALA A 36 5.33 1.29 8.66
N ALA A 37 4.33 0.43 8.89
CA ALA A 37 4.55 -1.00 9.12
C ALA A 37 5.17 -1.71 7.91
N ALA A 38 4.76 -1.33 6.71
CA ALA A 38 5.29 -1.91 5.48
C ALA A 38 6.73 -1.45 5.20
N ARG A 39 7.07 -0.18 5.49
CA ARG A 39 8.46 0.30 5.42
C ARG A 39 9.36 -0.43 6.40
N ASP A 40 8.91 -0.61 7.64
CA ASP A 40 9.65 -1.35 8.67
C ASP A 40 9.91 -2.81 8.23
N MET A 41 8.85 -3.52 7.86
CA MET A 41 8.91 -4.92 7.43
C MET A 41 9.80 -5.16 6.20
N THR A 42 9.94 -4.15 5.34
CA THR A 42 10.73 -4.25 4.10
C THR A 42 12.05 -3.52 4.16
N HIS A 43 12.46 -3.03 5.35
CA HIS A 43 13.67 -2.22 5.51
C HIS A 43 13.74 -1.05 4.50
N GLY A 44 12.59 -0.44 4.20
CA GLY A 44 12.47 0.68 3.27
C GLY A 44 12.51 0.31 1.78
N GLN A 45 12.44 -0.97 1.40
CA GLN A 45 12.45 -1.38 -0.01
C GLN A 45 11.15 -1.05 -0.76
N ILE A 46 10.03 -0.87 -0.06
CA ILE A 46 8.76 -0.45 -0.67
C ILE A 46 8.62 1.08 -0.61
N VAL A 47 8.31 1.67 -1.76
CA VAL A 47 7.98 3.10 -1.89
C VAL A 47 6.47 3.27 -2.03
N PHE A 48 5.92 4.25 -1.31
CA PHE A 48 4.49 4.60 -1.33
C PHE A 48 4.29 5.92 -2.06
N TYR A 49 3.29 5.95 -2.93
CA TYR A 49 2.86 7.16 -3.64
C TYR A 49 1.37 7.39 -3.34
N SER A 50 1.01 8.61 -2.93
CA SER A 50 -0.40 8.98 -2.86
C SER A 50 -0.90 9.20 -4.29
N VAL A 51 -1.95 8.49 -4.67
CA VAL A 51 -2.65 8.79 -5.93
C VAL A 51 -3.57 9.96 -5.60
N GLU A 52 -3.21 11.18 -6.03
CA GLU A 52 -4.14 12.31 -5.93
C GLU A 52 -5.42 11.94 -6.66
N GLY A 53 -6.50 11.78 -5.90
CA GLY A 53 -7.82 11.61 -6.48
C GLY A 53 -8.14 12.87 -7.26
N LYS A 54 -8.31 12.75 -8.58
CA LYS A 54 -9.05 13.76 -9.34
C LYS A 54 -10.48 13.75 -8.79
N SER A 55 -10.74 14.65 -7.84
CA SER A 55 -12.08 15.07 -7.45
C SER A 55 -12.75 15.83 -8.58
#